data_AF-A0A2V6NKP4-F1
#
_entry.id   AF-A0A2V6NKP4-F1
#
_cell.length_a   1.000
_cell.length_b   1.000
_cell.length_c   1.000
_cell.angle_alpha   90.00
_cell.angle_beta   90.00
_cell.angle_gamma   90.00
#
_symmetry.space_group_name_H-M   'P 1'
#
loop_
_entity.id
_entity.type
_entity.pdbx_description
1 polymer ?
#
loop_
_entity_poly.entity_id
_entity_poly.type
_entity_poly.pdbx_seq_one_letter_code
_entity_poly.pdbx_strand_id
1 'polypeptide(L)'
;MDTLAVKASVAQAEGDLPRASVLLASLHPPPDDSNVLYAQVYQAILLRRPAQIIPQLKEILAKPDPAWGYATGEMRFWLGWAQEVANDHAGARESWEQARRELEPFLKEQPENFNLLYDLALTNMALGDKIAAFALAEQAMAVIPVEKDAFDGPAPIEILARVAARMGESDRAIAALQKILSIPYEGPLGGGQCPLTPALLRLDPMFDPLRNDPRFQKLAGSPITK
;
A
#
# COMPACT_ATOMS: atom_id res chain seq x y z
N MET A 1 -14.88 13.76 -1.14
CA MET A 1 -14.00 13.03 -2.06
C MET A 1 -13.45 14.02 -3.08
N ASP A 2 -12.13 14.20 -3.11
CA ASP A 2 -11.48 15.14 -4.03
C ASP A 2 -11.30 14.48 -5.41
N THR A 3 -11.93 15.06 -6.44
CA THR A 3 -11.88 14.55 -7.83
C THR A 3 -10.47 14.59 -8.42
N LEU A 4 -9.60 15.50 -7.96
CA LEU A 4 -8.21 15.58 -8.43
C LEU A 4 -7.37 14.44 -7.85
N ALA A 5 -7.63 14.02 -6.61
CA ALA A 5 -6.95 12.87 -6.00
C ALA A 5 -7.23 11.60 -6.79
N VAL A 6 -8.49 11.35 -7.16
CA VAL A 6 -8.88 10.21 -8.00
C VAL A 6 -8.18 10.26 -9.36
N LYS A 7 -8.13 11.43 -10.01
CA LYS A 7 -7.41 11.58 -11.29
C LYS A 7 -5.91 11.32 -11.14
N ALA A 8 -5.32 11.67 -10.00
CA ALA A 8 -3.92 11.40 -9.73
C ALA A 8 -3.66 9.91 -9.54
N SER A 9 -4.50 9.20 -8.76
CA SER A 9 -4.41 7.76 -8.57
C SER A 9 -4.59 7.00 -9.89
N VAL A 10 -5.49 7.45 -10.77
CA VAL A 10 -5.60 6.91 -12.14
C VAL A 10 -4.31 7.13 -12.93
N ALA A 11 -3.72 8.33 -12.89
CA ALA A 11 -2.46 8.59 -13.59
C ALA A 11 -1.30 7.73 -13.02
N GLN A 12 -1.26 7.50 -11.71
CA GLN A 12 -0.33 6.55 -11.09
C GLN A 12 -0.55 5.13 -11.62
N ALA A 13 -1.81 4.69 -11.68
CA ALA A 13 -2.19 3.38 -12.18
C ALA A 13 -1.87 3.20 -13.68
N GLU A 14 -1.91 4.26 -14.48
CA GLU A 14 -1.47 4.26 -15.88
C GLU A 14 0.06 4.29 -16.02
N GLY A 15 0.79 4.62 -14.95
CA GLY A 15 2.24 4.85 -14.95
C GLY A 15 2.66 6.24 -15.40
N ASP A 16 1.71 7.17 -15.59
CA ASP A 16 1.95 8.58 -15.91
C ASP A 16 2.23 9.38 -14.63
N LEU A 17 3.41 9.09 -14.03
CA LEU A 17 3.87 9.75 -12.82
C LEU A 17 4.04 11.28 -12.97
N PRO A 18 4.46 11.84 -14.12
CA PRO A 18 4.45 13.30 -14.32
C PRO A 18 3.05 13.92 -14.17
N ARG A 19 2.03 13.33 -14.82
CA ARG A 19 0.65 13.82 -14.70
C ARG A 19 0.12 13.70 -13.27
N ALA A 20 0.38 12.56 -12.61
CA ALA A 20 0.03 12.38 -11.20
C ALA A 20 0.67 13.45 -10.31
N SER A 21 1.95 13.77 -10.53
CA SER A 21 2.67 14.79 -9.76
C SER A 21 2.05 16.18 -9.89
N VAL A 22 1.65 16.57 -11.11
CA VAL A 22 0.99 17.87 -11.35
C VAL A 22 -0.35 17.96 -10.63
N LEU A 23 -1.16 16.89 -10.70
CA LEU A 23 -2.46 16.84 -10.03
C LEU A 23 -2.32 16.93 -8.51
N LEU A 24 -1.38 16.17 -7.94
CA LEU A 24 -1.15 16.11 -6.48
C LEU A 24 -0.52 17.39 -5.92
N ALA A 25 0.29 18.11 -6.70
CA ALA A 25 0.94 19.34 -6.25
C ALA A 25 -0.05 20.48 -5.95
N SER A 26 -1.24 20.46 -6.55
CA SER A 26 -2.30 21.43 -6.26
C SER A 26 -3.07 21.14 -4.96
N LEU A 27 -2.92 19.93 -4.41
CA LEU A 27 -3.69 19.47 -3.27
C LEU A 27 -2.93 19.71 -1.96
N HIS A 28 -3.61 20.35 -1.02
CA HIS A 28 -3.13 20.60 0.33
C HIS A 28 -4.16 20.02 1.29
N PRO A 29 -4.09 18.71 1.59
CA PRO A 29 -5.10 18.08 2.41
C PRO A 29 -5.04 18.61 3.84
N PRO A 30 -6.20 18.78 4.50
CA PRO A 30 -6.21 18.93 5.94
C PRO A 30 -5.67 17.64 6.59
N PRO A 31 -5.16 17.70 7.84
CA PRO A 31 -4.54 16.54 8.51
C PRO A 31 -5.45 15.31 8.66
N ASP A 32 -6.76 15.47 8.53
CA ASP A 32 -7.78 14.42 8.59
C ASP A 32 -8.17 13.83 7.22
N ASP A 33 -7.70 14.39 6.09
CA ASP A 33 -7.88 13.79 4.76
C ASP A 33 -6.69 12.91 4.38
N SER A 34 -6.72 11.69 4.94
CA SER A 34 -5.67 10.69 4.75
C SER A 34 -5.50 10.24 3.30
N ASN A 35 -6.55 10.27 2.47
CA ASN A 35 -6.51 9.71 1.11
C ASN A 35 -5.59 10.49 0.17
N VAL A 36 -5.67 11.82 0.21
CA VAL A 36 -4.80 12.69 -0.58
C VAL A 36 -3.36 12.56 -0.11
N LEU A 37 -3.14 12.52 1.21
CA LEU A 37 -1.82 12.34 1.81
C LEU A 37 -1.21 11.00 1.35
N TYR A 38 -1.96 9.91 1.38
CA TYR A 38 -1.47 8.60 0.94
C TYR A 38 -1.17 8.57 -0.57
N ALA A 39 -1.99 9.24 -1.39
CA ALA A 39 -1.68 9.38 -2.82
C ALA A 39 -0.37 10.16 -3.06
N GLN A 40 -0.10 11.21 -2.27
CA GLN A 40 1.17 11.97 -2.31
C GLN A 40 2.36 11.13 -1.86
N VAL A 41 2.22 10.38 -0.76
CA VAL A 41 3.27 9.49 -0.27
C VAL A 41 3.56 8.39 -1.28
N TYR A 42 2.51 7.74 -1.81
CA TYR A 42 2.64 6.70 -2.83
C TYR A 42 3.29 7.24 -4.12
N GLN A 43 2.94 8.46 -4.55
CA GLN A 43 3.63 9.13 -5.66
C GLN A 43 5.14 9.22 -5.43
N ALA A 44 5.55 9.66 -4.24
CA ALA A 44 6.95 9.82 -3.90
C ALA A 44 7.69 8.47 -3.84
N ILE A 45 7.01 7.41 -3.39
CA ILE A 45 7.51 6.03 -3.37
C ILE A 45 7.68 5.47 -4.79
N LEU A 46 6.68 5.65 -5.66
CA LEU A 46 6.73 5.22 -7.07
C LEU A 46 7.85 5.94 -7.83
N LEU A 47 8.12 7.21 -7.52
CA LEU A 47 9.25 7.98 -8.06
C LEU A 47 10.61 7.59 -7.46
N ARG A 48 10.64 6.73 -6.43
CA ARG A 48 11.84 6.44 -5.62
C ARG A 48 12.49 7.71 -5.03
N ARG A 49 11.66 8.70 -4.68
CA ARG A 49 12.08 9.99 -4.08
C ARG A 49 11.22 10.38 -2.86
N PRO A 50 11.09 9.52 -1.83
CA PRO A 50 10.26 9.80 -0.66
C PRO A 50 10.87 10.81 0.32
N ALA A 51 12.15 11.16 0.20
CA ALA A 51 12.85 12.02 1.17
C ALA A 51 12.13 13.36 1.47
N GLN A 52 11.44 13.93 0.48
CA GLN A 52 10.73 15.19 0.62
C GLN A 52 9.41 15.11 1.40
N ILE A 53 8.74 13.94 1.43
CA ILE A 53 7.43 13.78 2.11
C ILE A 53 7.59 13.29 3.55
N ILE A 54 8.71 12.65 3.87
CA ILE A 54 9.00 12.11 5.21
C ILE A 54 8.91 13.17 6.33
N PRO A 55 9.47 14.39 6.19
CA PRO A 55 9.38 15.42 7.24
C PRO A 55 7.93 15.82 7.53
N GLN A 56 7.09 15.95 6.49
CA GLN A 56 5.68 16.28 6.65
C GLN A 56 4.93 15.20 7.42
N LEU A 57 5.14 13.92 7.09
CA LEU A 57 4.56 12.80 7.84
C LEU A 57 5.01 12.80 9.31
N LYS A 58 6.30 13.03 9.57
CA LYS A 58 6.84 13.13 10.94
C LYS A 58 6.25 14.29 11.72
N GLU A 59 6.02 15.44 11.07
CA GLU A 59 5.40 16.61 11.70
C GLU A 59 3.95 16.34 12.09
N ILE A 60 3.15 15.75 11.19
CA ILE A 60 1.76 15.32 11.48
C ILE A 60 1.74 14.34 12.65
N LEU A 61 2.61 13.32 12.61
CA LEU A 61 2.67 12.26 13.63
C LEU A 61 3.35 12.67 14.94
N ALA A 62 3.93 13.88 15.03
CA ALA A 62 4.51 14.39 16.27
C ALA A 62 3.44 14.79 17.29
N LYS A 63 2.23 15.11 16.83
CA LYS A 63 1.07 15.48 17.66
C LYS A 63 -0.18 14.77 17.14
N PRO A 64 -0.28 13.44 17.32
CA PRO A 64 -1.44 12.71 16.84
C PRO A 64 -2.71 13.18 17.55
N ASP A 65 -3.77 13.42 16.78
CA ASP A 65 -5.09 13.70 17.34
C ASP A 65 -5.80 12.37 17.65
N PRO A 66 -6.26 12.13 18.90
CA PRO A 66 -7.05 10.95 19.22
C PRO A 66 -8.28 10.74 18.32
N ALA A 67 -8.84 11.81 17.74
CA ALA A 67 -9.96 11.74 16.81
C ALA A 67 -9.63 11.00 15.50
N TRP A 68 -8.35 10.85 15.15
CA TRP A 68 -7.92 10.11 13.96
C TRP A 68 -8.05 8.59 14.10
N GLY A 69 -8.25 8.08 15.33
CA GLY A 69 -8.41 6.65 15.58
C GLY A 69 -7.25 5.83 15.01
N TYR A 70 -7.56 4.79 14.23
CA TYR A 70 -6.56 3.91 13.64
C TYR A 70 -5.76 4.54 12.48
N ALA A 71 -6.20 5.68 11.93
CA ALA A 71 -5.47 6.36 10.84
C ALA A 71 -4.07 6.80 11.28
N THR A 72 -3.84 7.04 12.58
CA THR A 72 -2.48 7.29 13.10
C THR A 72 -1.55 6.11 12.80
N GLY A 73 -2.01 4.89 13.07
CA GLY A 73 -1.24 3.68 12.82
C GLY A 73 -1.00 3.42 11.33
N GLU A 74 -2.01 3.69 10.50
CA GLU A 74 -1.90 3.61 9.03
C GLU A 74 -0.88 4.64 8.48
N MET A 75 -0.93 5.90 8.94
CA MET A 75 0.08 6.92 8.58
C MET A 75 1.50 6.49 8.99
N ARG A 76 1.65 5.80 10.12
CA ARG A 76 2.97 5.24 10.51
C ARG A 76 3.42 4.11 9.60
N PHE A 77 2.51 3.28 9.12
CA PHE A 77 2.83 2.28 8.10
C PHE A 77 3.37 2.95 6.83
N TRP A 78 2.68 3.98 6.33
CA TRP A 78 3.11 4.76 5.16
C TRP A 78 4.46 5.48 5.38
N LEU A 79 4.66 6.07 6.56
CA LEU A 79 5.94 6.67 6.94
C LEU A 79 7.07 5.64 6.93
N GLY A 80 6.85 4.44 7.50
CA GLY A 80 7.83 3.38 7.49
C GLY A 80 8.22 2.95 6.07
N TRP A 81 7.24 2.83 5.17
CA TRP A 81 7.50 2.48 3.78
C TRP A 81 8.26 3.58 3.03
N ALA A 82 7.90 4.85 3.23
CA ALA A 82 8.64 5.98 2.68
C ALA A 82 10.10 6.01 3.18
N GLN A 83 10.33 5.75 4.48
CA GLN A 83 11.67 5.67 5.06
C GLN A 83 12.49 4.50 4.50
N GLU A 84 11.88 3.32 4.32
CA GLU A 84 12.55 2.18 3.70
C GLU A 84 13.07 2.53 2.30
N VAL A 85 12.21 3.13 1.48
CA VAL A 85 12.59 3.54 0.11
C VAL A 85 13.63 4.67 0.12
N ALA A 86 13.69 5.46 1.20
CA ALA A 86 14.77 6.43 1.43
C ALA A 86 16.08 5.81 1.96
N ASN A 87 16.14 4.49 2.16
CA ASN A 87 17.22 3.75 2.83
C ASN A 87 17.40 4.09 4.33
N ASP A 88 16.40 4.69 4.98
CA ASP A 88 16.35 4.86 6.44
C ASP A 88 15.74 3.60 7.09
N HIS A 89 16.49 2.51 7.08
CA HIS A 89 15.99 1.22 7.58
C HIS A 89 15.68 1.23 9.09
N ALA A 90 16.45 1.98 9.88
CA ALA A 90 16.24 2.08 11.32
C ALA A 90 14.94 2.85 11.61
N GLY A 91 14.75 4.01 10.97
CA GLY A 91 13.51 4.77 11.10
C GLY A 91 12.30 4.03 10.55
N ALA A 92 12.45 3.31 9.43
CA ALA A 92 11.38 2.49 8.87
C ALA A 92 10.90 1.42 9.87
N ARG A 93 11.84 0.69 10.48
CA ARG A 93 11.55 -0.31 11.49
C ARG A 93 10.82 0.29 12.70
N GLU A 94 11.30 1.43 13.20
CA GLU A 94 10.66 2.11 14.33
C GLU A 94 9.21 2.50 14.01
N SER A 95 8.98 3.11 12.84
CA SER A 95 7.65 3.51 12.38
C SER A 95 6.70 2.32 12.27
N TRP A 96 7.15 1.17 11.72
CA TRP A 96 6.33 -0.03 11.65
C TRP A 96 6.08 -0.69 13.02
N GLU A 97 7.03 -0.66 13.94
CA GLU A 97 6.81 -1.13 15.32
C GLU A 97 5.79 -0.26 16.06
N GLN A 98 5.76 1.05 15.79
CA GLN A 98 4.73 1.95 16.29
C GLN A 98 3.38 1.70 15.62
N ALA A 99 3.34 1.57 14.28
CA ALA A 99 2.12 1.24 13.52
C ALA A 99 1.45 -0.01 14.09
N ARG A 100 2.21 -1.10 14.28
CA ARG A 100 1.67 -2.34 14.85
C ARG A 100 1.08 -2.14 16.25
N ARG A 101 1.77 -1.41 17.13
CA ARG A 101 1.29 -1.12 18.50
C ARG A 101 0.00 -0.31 18.51
N GLU A 102 -0.18 0.59 17.56
CA GLU A 102 -1.36 1.45 17.47
C GLU A 102 -2.54 0.74 16.80
N LEU A 103 -2.29 -0.12 15.80
CA LEU A 103 -3.34 -0.82 15.04
C LEU A 103 -3.91 -2.06 15.75
N GLU A 104 -3.08 -2.81 16.48
CA GLU A 104 -3.51 -4.07 17.14
C GLU A 104 -4.70 -3.91 18.11
N PRO A 105 -4.78 -2.87 18.96
CA PRO A 105 -5.96 -2.64 19.81
C PRO A 105 -7.25 -2.44 19.00
N PHE A 106 -7.20 -1.65 17.92
CA PHE A 106 -8.38 -1.44 17.07
C PHE A 106 -8.83 -2.72 16.39
N LEU A 107 -7.90 -3.59 15.96
CA LEU A 107 -8.29 -4.86 15.35
C LEU A 107 -8.98 -5.78 16.35
N LYS A 108 -8.60 -5.74 17.64
CA LYS A 108 -9.29 -6.51 18.69
C LYS A 108 -10.73 -6.04 18.88
N GLU A 109 -10.98 -4.74 18.78
CA GLU A 109 -12.32 -4.14 18.87
C GLU A 109 -13.13 -4.36 17.58
N GLN A 110 -12.45 -4.42 16.43
CA GLN A 110 -13.04 -4.49 15.10
C GLN A 110 -12.41 -5.64 14.28
N PRO A 111 -12.62 -6.91 14.66
CA PRO A 111 -11.92 -8.06 14.07
C PRO A 111 -12.22 -8.32 12.60
N GLU A 112 -13.30 -7.73 12.08
CA GLU A 112 -13.73 -7.81 10.67
C GLU A 112 -13.43 -6.53 9.88
N ASN A 113 -12.72 -5.56 10.46
CA ASN A 113 -12.30 -4.37 9.72
C ASN A 113 -11.12 -4.72 8.80
N PHE A 114 -11.40 -4.84 7.51
CA PHE A 114 -10.42 -5.27 6.52
C PHE A 114 -9.28 -4.27 6.31
N ASN A 115 -9.49 -2.96 6.51
CA ASN A 115 -8.40 -1.97 6.41
C ASN A 115 -7.34 -2.22 7.49
N LEU A 116 -7.76 -2.49 8.73
CA LEU A 116 -6.85 -2.85 9.82
C LEU A 116 -6.10 -4.15 9.52
N LEU A 117 -6.77 -5.14 8.93
CA LEU A 117 -6.14 -6.40 8.53
C LEU A 117 -5.09 -6.17 7.43
N TYR A 118 -5.35 -5.29 6.46
CA TYR A 118 -4.40 -4.94 5.40
C TYR A 118 -3.16 -4.27 5.97
N ASP A 119 -3.35 -3.21 6.77
CA ASP A 119 -2.24 -2.44 7.35
C ASP A 119 -1.38 -3.31 8.26
N LEU A 120 -2.00 -4.15 9.10
CA LEU A 120 -1.26 -5.06 9.96
C LEU A 120 -0.57 -6.18 9.18
N ALA A 121 -1.15 -6.68 8.08
CA ALA A 121 -0.49 -7.68 7.23
C ALA A 121 0.78 -7.09 6.59
N LEU A 122 0.68 -5.89 6.01
CA LEU A 122 1.82 -5.20 5.39
C LEU A 122 2.85 -4.74 6.43
N THR A 123 2.41 -4.30 7.61
CA THR A 123 3.30 -3.91 8.71
C THR A 123 4.08 -5.11 9.24
N ASN A 124 3.41 -6.24 9.50
CA ASN A 124 4.11 -7.46 9.94
C ASN A 124 5.03 -8.02 8.85
N MET A 125 4.64 -7.89 7.57
CA MET A 125 5.52 -8.20 6.45
C MET A 125 6.81 -7.37 6.51
N ALA A 126 6.68 -6.06 6.69
CA ALA A 126 7.80 -5.15 6.75
C ALA A 126 8.71 -5.39 7.97
N LEU A 127 8.15 -5.86 9.09
CA LEU A 127 8.89 -6.24 10.30
C LEU A 127 9.54 -7.64 10.22
N GLY A 128 9.26 -8.41 9.16
CA GLY A 128 9.80 -9.76 8.96
C GLY A 128 8.99 -10.88 9.62
N ASP A 129 7.82 -10.58 10.19
CA ASP A 129 6.94 -11.59 10.78
C ASP A 129 6.06 -12.23 9.70
N LYS A 130 6.65 -13.20 8.99
CA LYS A 130 6.02 -13.93 7.89
C LYS A 130 4.72 -14.63 8.30
N ILE A 131 4.67 -15.19 9.51
CA ILE A 131 3.51 -15.97 9.97
C ILE A 131 2.34 -15.04 10.22
N ALA A 132 2.55 -13.96 10.97
CA ALA A 132 1.50 -12.98 11.24
C ALA A 132 0.99 -12.31 9.96
N ALA A 133 1.91 -11.93 9.05
CA ALA A 133 1.55 -11.28 7.80
C ALA A 133 0.61 -12.13 6.93
N PHE A 134 0.90 -13.43 6.78
CA PHE A 134 0.01 -14.32 6.01
C PHE A 134 -1.30 -14.62 6.72
N ALA A 135 -1.27 -14.84 8.04
CA ALA A 135 -2.49 -15.09 8.80
C ALA A 135 -3.50 -13.93 8.68
N LEU A 136 -3.01 -12.69 8.73
CA LEU A 136 -3.84 -11.48 8.58
C LEU A 136 -4.37 -11.32 7.15
N ALA A 137 -3.54 -11.55 6.13
CA ALA A 137 -3.98 -11.51 4.73
C ALA A 137 -5.06 -12.57 4.44
N GLU A 138 -4.89 -13.79 4.96
CA GLU A 138 -5.86 -14.88 4.84
C GLU A 138 -7.14 -14.61 5.62
N GLN A 139 -7.04 -14.02 6.82
CA GLN A 139 -8.20 -13.57 7.58
C GLN A 139 -9.00 -12.53 6.80
N ALA A 140 -8.34 -11.55 6.15
CA ALA A 140 -9.02 -10.55 5.35
C ALA A 140 -9.77 -11.19 4.16
N MET A 141 -9.18 -12.18 3.50
CA MET A 141 -9.87 -12.95 2.44
C MET A 141 -11.12 -13.69 2.96
N ALA A 142 -11.12 -14.13 4.21
CA ALA A 142 -12.27 -14.80 4.82
C ALA A 142 -13.37 -13.81 5.24
N VAL A 143 -12.99 -12.62 5.70
CA VAL A 143 -13.89 -11.53 6.10
C VAL A 143 -14.63 -10.97 4.89
N ILE A 144 -13.91 -10.65 3.82
CA ILE A 144 -14.48 -10.07 2.59
C ILE A 144 -14.16 -10.94 1.36
N PRO A 145 -14.84 -12.08 1.19
CA PRO A 145 -14.64 -12.94 0.04
C PRO A 145 -15.21 -12.30 -1.23
N VAL A 146 -14.55 -12.56 -2.37
CA VAL A 146 -14.94 -12.04 -3.69
C VAL A 146 -16.40 -12.36 -4.05
N GLU A 147 -16.91 -13.50 -3.61
CA GLU A 147 -18.27 -13.94 -3.88
C GLU A 147 -19.33 -13.11 -3.14
N LYS A 148 -18.96 -12.46 -2.02
CA LYS A 148 -19.84 -11.57 -1.27
C LYS A 148 -19.70 -10.13 -1.71
N ASP A 149 -18.48 -9.72 -2.02
CA ASP A 149 -18.18 -8.38 -2.50
C ASP A 149 -17.24 -8.44 -3.70
N ALA A 150 -17.78 -8.23 -4.90
CA ALA A 150 -17.00 -8.27 -6.13
C ALA A 150 -16.12 -7.02 -6.31
N PHE A 151 -16.38 -5.95 -5.56
CA PHE A 151 -15.65 -4.68 -5.66
C PHE A 151 -14.47 -4.66 -4.68
N ASP A 152 -14.73 -4.95 -3.40
CA ASP A 152 -13.73 -4.90 -2.34
C ASP A 152 -13.05 -6.26 -2.09
N GLY A 153 -13.77 -7.37 -2.34
CA GLY A 153 -13.31 -8.72 -2.03
C GLY A 153 -12.05 -9.20 -2.78
N PRO A 154 -11.67 -8.62 -3.94
CA PRO A 154 -10.35 -8.91 -4.52
C PRO A 154 -9.17 -8.21 -3.83
N ALA A 155 -9.36 -7.12 -3.10
CA ALA A 155 -8.29 -6.35 -2.46
C ALA A 155 -7.40 -7.16 -1.48
N PRO A 156 -7.94 -8.07 -0.64
CA PRO A 156 -7.12 -8.96 0.20
C PRO A 156 -6.15 -9.85 -0.61
N ILE A 157 -6.50 -10.20 -1.85
CA ILE A 157 -5.64 -11.01 -2.72
C ILE A 157 -4.43 -10.19 -3.18
N GLU A 158 -4.58 -8.88 -3.39
CA GLU A 158 -3.43 -7.99 -3.64
C GLU A 158 -2.52 -7.90 -2.41
N ILE A 159 -3.08 -7.74 -1.21
CA ILE A 159 -2.30 -7.75 0.04
C ILE A 159 -1.51 -9.05 0.16
N LEU A 160 -2.14 -10.19 -0.11
CA LEU A 160 -1.46 -11.47 -0.14
C LEU A 160 -0.32 -11.51 -1.16
N ALA A 161 -0.53 -10.98 -2.36
CA ALA A 161 0.49 -10.92 -3.40
C ALA A 161 1.73 -10.12 -2.95
N ARG A 162 1.51 -8.98 -2.29
CA ARG A 162 2.56 -8.11 -1.74
C ARG A 162 3.34 -8.80 -0.62
N VAL A 163 2.63 -9.39 0.34
CA VAL A 163 3.23 -10.19 1.43
C VAL A 163 4.06 -11.32 0.85
N ALA A 164 3.52 -12.09 -0.09
CA ALA A 164 4.22 -13.19 -0.73
C ALA A 164 5.47 -12.74 -1.48
N ALA A 165 5.40 -11.64 -2.23
CA ALA A 165 6.54 -11.08 -2.97
C ALA A 165 7.70 -10.72 -2.02
N ARG A 166 7.40 -10.05 -0.90
CA ARG A 166 8.40 -9.60 0.08
C ARG A 166 8.92 -10.73 0.97
N MET A 167 8.17 -11.83 1.11
CA MET A 167 8.54 -13.00 1.92
C MET A 167 9.20 -14.14 1.11
N GLY A 168 9.55 -13.87 -0.15
CA GLY A 168 10.22 -14.82 -1.05
C GLY A 168 9.32 -15.91 -1.61
N GLU A 169 8.01 -15.84 -1.40
CA GLU A 169 7.02 -16.80 -1.90
C GLU A 169 6.60 -16.47 -3.34
N SER A 170 7.56 -16.50 -4.26
CA SER A 170 7.39 -15.99 -5.64
C SER A 170 6.24 -16.67 -6.39
N ASP A 171 6.10 -17.99 -6.27
CA ASP A 171 5.02 -18.73 -6.92
C ASP A 171 3.64 -18.29 -6.41
N ARG A 172 3.51 -18.13 -5.09
CA ARG A 172 2.28 -17.66 -4.44
C ARG A 172 1.95 -16.22 -4.85
N ALA A 173 2.96 -15.35 -4.90
CA ALA A 173 2.80 -13.97 -5.33
C ALA A 173 2.31 -13.90 -6.78
N ILE A 174 2.97 -14.61 -7.70
CA ILE A 174 2.64 -14.58 -9.13
C ILE A 174 1.25 -15.15 -9.40
N ALA A 175 0.85 -16.23 -8.72
CA ALA A 175 -0.50 -16.77 -8.82
C ALA A 175 -1.57 -15.76 -8.37
N ALA A 176 -1.33 -15.07 -7.25
CA ALA A 176 -2.22 -14.02 -6.75
C ALA A 176 -2.29 -12.83 -7.72
N LEU A 177 -1.14 -12.36 -8.22
CA LEU A 177 -1.05 -11.28 -9.21
C LEU A 177 -1.78 -11.61 -10.52
N GLN A 178 -1.65 -12.84 -11.02
CA GLN A 178 -2.35 -13.27 -12.23
C GLN A 178 -3.88 -13.24 -12.04
N LYS A 179 -4.37 -13.60 -10.85
CA LYS A 179 -5.80 -13.54 -10.53
C LYS A 179 -6.30 -12.10 -10.48
N ILE A 180 -5.67 -11.24 -9.68
CA ILE A 180 -6.15 -9.86 -9.48
C ILE A 180 -6.05 -8.99 -10.74
N LEU A 181 -5.09 -9.24 -11.64
CA LEU A 181 -5.00 -8.50 -12.90
C LEU A 181 -6.12 -8.84 -13.90
N SER A 182 -6.87 -9.91 -13.63
CA SER A 182 -8.00 -10.35 -14.47
C SER A 182 -9.36 -9.88 -13.96
N ILE A 183 -9.41 -9.21 -12.80
CA ILE A 183 -10.64 -8.82 -12.10
C ILE A 183 -10.57 -7.31 -11.83
N PRO A 184 -11.62 -6.52 -12.15
CA PRO A 184 -11.72 -5.14 -11.67
C PRO A 184 -12.00 -5.10 -10.16
N TYR A 185 -11.37 -4.18 -9.42
CA TYR A 185 -11.57 -4.04 -7.97
C TYR A 185 -11.08 -2.67 -7.47
N GLU A 186 -11.40 -2.34 -6.22
CA GLU A 186 -10.81 -1.20 -5.51
C GLU A 186 -9.46 -1.60 -4.90
N GLY A 187 -8.37 -0.99 -5.37
CA GLY A 187 -7.03 -1.31 -4.85
C GLY A 187 -6.81 -0.75 -3.44
N PRO A 188 -6.16 -1.50 -2.52
CA PRO A 188 -6.04 -1.12 -1.11
C PRO A 188 -4.99 -0.03 -0.83
N LEU A 189 -4.21 0.41 -1.82
CA LEU A 189 -3.12 1.40 -1.64
C LEU A 189 -3.32 2.65 -2.52
N GLY A 190 -2.59 3.72 -2.18
CA GLY A 190 -2.58 4.96 -2.99
C GLY A 190 -3.88 5.76 -2.90
N GLY A 191 -4.50 5.76 -1.72
CA GLY A 191 -5.78 6.43 -1.48
C GLY A 191 -7.02 5.57 -1.81
N GLY A 192 -6.83 4.27 -2.05
CA GLY A 192 -7.93 3.28 -2.02
C GLY A 192 -8.84 3.31 -3.25
N GLN A 193 -8.32 3.43 -4.48
CA GLN A 193 -9.17 3.84 -5.62
C GLN A 193 -8.88 3.15 -6.95
N CYS A 194 -7.68 2.63 -7.17
CA CYS A 194 -7.29 2.07 -8.45
C CYS A 194 -6.71 0.67 -8.26
N PRO A 195 -7.14 -0.32 -9.06
CA PRO A 195 -6.60 -1.66 -9.00
C PRO A 195 -5.12 -1.66 -9.39
N LEU A 196 -4.42 -2.72 -9.00
CA LEU A 196 -3.08 -2.96 -9.49
C LEU A 196 -3.10 -3.11 -11.01
N THR A 197 -2.15 -2.46 -11.68
CA THR A 197 -1.99 -2.52 -13.13
C THR A 197 -0.61 -3.06 -13.49
N PRO A 198 -0.38 -3.46 -14.76
CA PRO A 198 0.96 -3.77 -15.24
C PRO A 198 1.96 -2.61 -15.01
N ALA A 199 1.52 -1.35 -15.12
CA ALA A 199 2.37 -0.20 -14.85
C ALA A 199 2.75 -0.11 -13.37
N LEU A 200 1.80 -0.24 -12.44
CA LEU A 200 2.08 -0.28 -11.01
C LEU A 200 2.98 -1.45 -10.63
N LEU A 201 2.77 -2.62 -11.26
CA LEU A 201 3.67 -3.74 -11.07
C LEU A 201 5.11 -3.35 -11.34
N ARG A 202 5.41 -2.64 -12.43
CA ARG A 202 6.78 -2.19 -12.78
C ARG A 202 7.35 -1.12 -11.83
N LEU A 203 6.49 -0.29 -11.24
CA LEU A 203 6.90 0.90 -10.48
C LEU A 203 6.97 0.66 -8.97
N ASP A 204 6.07 -0.14 -8.41
CA ASP A 204 5.92 -0.30 -6.97
C ASP A 204 7.07 -1.14 -6.36
N PRO A 205 7.78 -0.63 -5.33
CA PRO A 205 8.93 -1.31 -4.74
C PRO A 205 8.60 -2.62 -4.01
N MET A 206 7.35 -2.86 -3.60
CA MET A 206 7.00 -4.11 -2.95
C MET A 206 7.18 -5.33 -3.87
N PHE A 207 7.17 -5.11 -5.20
CA PHE A 207 7.41 -6.15 -6.19
C PHE A 207 8.86 -6.22 -6.70
N ASP A 208 9.78 -5.41 -6.14
CA ASP A 208 11.20 -5.44 -6.53
C ASP A 208 11.84 -6.84 -6.42
N PRO A 209 11.52 -7.69 -5.41
CA PRO A 209 12.01 -9.06 -5.36
C PRO A 209 11.63 -9.95 -6.57
N LEU A 210 10.53 -9.64 -7.28
CA LEU A 210 10.02 -10.43 -8.40
C LEU A 210 10.53 -9.97 -9.77
N ARG A 211 11.30 -8.86 -9.84
CA ARG A 211 11.68 -8.20 -11.11
C ARG A 211 12.41 -9.11 -12.10
N ASN A 212 13.13 -10.11 -11.59
CA ASN A 212 13.92 -11.04 -12.37
C ASN A 212 13.15 -12.31 -12.76
N ASP A 213 11.92 -12.51 -12.28
CA ASP A 213 11.10 -13.66 -12.66
C ASP A 213 10.42 -13.41 -14.03
N PRO A 214 10.64 -14.27 -15.05
CA PRO A 214 10.04 -14.09 -16.38
C PRO A 214 8.51 -14.08 -16.37
N ARG A 215 7.88 -14.80 -15.45
CA ARG A 215 6.42 -14.84 -15.31
C ARG A 215 5.90 -13.50 -14.79
N PHE A 216 6.61 -12.89 -13.84
CA PHE A 216 6.31 -11.54 -13.37
C PHE A 216 6.48 -10.50 -14.48
N GLN A 217 7.57 -10.55 -15.25
CA GLN A 217 7.80 -9.64 -16.38
C GLN A 217 6.68 -9.71 -17.43
N LYS A 218 6.09 -10.90 -17.64
CA LYS A 218 4.91 -11.06 -18.50
C LYS A 218 3.69 -10.34 -17.95
N LEU A 219 3.43 -10.42 -16.63
CA LEU A 219 2.30 -9.74 -15.98
C LEU A 219 2.46 -8.22 -15.96
N ALA A 220 3.68 -7.73 -15.76
CA ALA A 220 4.01 -6.32 -15.70
C ALA A 220 3.95 -5.62 -17.08
N GLY A 221 3.75 -6.39 -18.15
CA GLY A 221 3.90 -5.92 -19.54
C GLY A 221 5.37 -5.65 -19.85
N SER A 222 5.76 -5.78 -21.12
CA SER A 222 7.15 -5.53 -21.55
C SER A 222 7.70 -4.20 -21.00
N PRO A 223 9.00 -4.12 -20.68
CA PRO A 223 9.58 -3.00 -19.95
C PRO A 223 9.31 -1.67 -20.67
N ILE A 224 9.04 -0.61 -19.88
CA ILE A 224 9.11 0.77 -20.40
C ILE A 224 10.55 0.92 -20.90
N THR A 225 10.71 1.01 -22.21
CA THR A 225 12.02 1.21 -22.83
C THR A 225 12.55 2.54 -22.32
N LYS A 226 13.77 2.54 -21.76
CA LYS A 226 14.45 3.72 -21.25
C LYS A 226 14.58 4.81 -22.30
#